data_AF-A0A0V1EYD2-F1
#
_entry.id   AF-A0A0V1EYD2-F1
#
_cell.length_a   1.000
_cell.length_b   1.000
_cell.length_c   1.000
_cell.angle_alpha   90.00
_cell.angle_beta   90.00
_cell.angle_gamma   90.00
#
_symmetry.space_group_name_H-M   'P 1'
#
loop_
_entity.id
_entity.type
_entity.pdbx_description
1 polymer ?
#
loop_
_entity_poly.entity_id
_entity_poly.type
_entity_poly.pdbx_seq_one_letter_code
_entity_poly.pdbx_strand_id
1 'polypeptide(L)'
;MTEKPKVYSRYYEQWNILLKQMLTFTKSEMKTFATQGNLRGNSFRSIYWRVFLECFPTNFKHWSAALEKSRKNYTSLHEEILGDPRSAQISGDLQIDNPLSLHEKSTWRIYFSNQELLSKIRQDVTRTYPELKFFTSERIRRIMTELLFIYALQYPHISYKQGMHEILGLIIYAFSFDFEAFKNAEENGVLKYVFFIFYSNVVKTTNF
;
A
#
# COMPACT_ATOMS: atom_id res chain seq x y z
N MET A 1 36.53 28.05 -4.61
CA MET A 1 36.18 26.79 -5.31
C MET A 1 35.68 25.81 -4.26
N THR A 2 34.38 25.71 -4.09
CA THR A 2 33.77 24.72 -3.19
C THR A 2 33.84 23.37 -3.87
N GLU A 3 34.63 22.44 -3.32
CA GLU A 3 34.68 21.05 -3.78
C GLU A 3 33.27 20.49 -3.78
N LYS A 4 32.77 20.13 -4.97
CA LYS A 4 31.50 19.42 -5.11
C LYS A 4 31.66 18.07 -4.39
N PRO A 5 30.90 17.77 -3.33
CA PRO A 5 31.07 16.53 -2.59
C PRO A 5 30.81 15.36 -3.52
N LYS A 6 31.76 14.41 -3.59
CA LYS A 6 31.73 13.17 -4.41
C LYS A 6 30.55 12.22 -4.10
N VAL A 7 29.61 12.63 -3.26
CA VAL A 7 28.46 11.86 -2.77
C VAL A 7 27.17 12.30 -3.48
N TYR A 8 27.22 12.52 -4.80
CA TYR A 8 26.01 12.59 -5.60
C TYR A 8 25.48 11.16 -5.77
N SER A 9 24.74 10.77 -4.74
CA SER A 9 24.37 9.41 -4.38
C SER A 9 23.78 8.58 -5.53
N ARG A 10 24.07 7.27 -5.50
CA ARG A 10 23.37 6.22 -6.26
C ARG A 10 21.84 6.42 -6.33
N TYR A 11 21.25 6.98 -5.26
CA TYR A 11 19.83 7.33 -5.21
C TYR A 11 19.43 8.42 -6.23
N TYR A 12 20.22 9.49 -6.35
CA TYR A 12 19.99 10.55 -7.35
C TYR A 12 20.15 10.04 -8.79
N GLU A 13 21.16 9.21 -9.05
CA GLU A 13 21.36 8.59 -10.37
C GLU A 13 20.18 7.67 -10.74
N GLN A 14 19.77 6.79 -9.81
CA GLN A 14 18.61 5.92 -9.99
C GLN A 14 17.32 6.73 -10.24
N TRP A 15 17.16 7.89 -9.59
CA TRP A 15 16.02 8.79 -9.81
C TRP A 15 16.01 9.36 -11.23
N ASN A 16 17.14 9.85 -11.72
CA ASN A 16 17.23 10.40 -13.07
C ASN A 16 17.00 9.32 -14.15
N ILE A 17 17.51 8.10 -13.93
CA ILE A 17 17.24 6.96 -14.81
C ILE A 17 15.74 6.65 -14.84
N LEU A 18 15.09 6.58 -13.68
CA LEU A 18 13.64 6.38 -13.59
C LEU A 18 12.88 7.44 -14.39
N LEU A 19 13.16 8.73 -14.18
CA LEU A 19 12.47 9.81 -14.89
C LEU A 19 12.67 9.73 -16.41
N LYS A 20 13.90 9.46 -16.85
CA LYS A 20 14.19 9.29 -18.28
C LYS A 20 13.37 8.12 -18.84
N GLN A 21 13.38 6.97 -18.18
CA GLN A 21 12.59 5.81 -18.60
C GLN A 21 11.09 6.11 -18.64
N MET A 22 10.54 6.84 -17.66
CA MET A 22 9.11 7.21 -17.64
C MET A 22 8.71 8.15 -18.80
N LEU A 23 9.67 8.84 -19.40
CA LEU A 23 9.45 9.68 -20.58
C LEU A 23 9.68 8.95 -21.90
N THR A 24 10.66 8.04 -21.94
CA THR A 24 11.13 7.45 -23.20
C THR A 24 10.63 6.04 -23.44
N PHE A 25 10.30 5.27 -22.41
CA PHE A 25 9.89 3.88 -22.55
C PHE A 25 8.38 3.74 -22.57
N THR A 26 7.90 2.83 -23.40
CA THR A 26 6.57 2.24 -23.30
C THR A 26 6.47 1.34 -22.06
N LYS A 27 5.24 1.06 -21.60
CA LYS A 27 5.00 0.13 -20.49
C LYS A 27 5.58 -1.27 -20.76
N SER A 28 5.61 -1.70 -22.02
CA SER A 28 6.20 -2.99 -22.43
C SER A 28 7.72 -3.01 -22.24
N GLU A 29 8.41 -1.97 -22.69
CA GLU A 29 9.87 -1.86 -22.53
C GLU A 29 10.29 -1.80 -21.06
N MET A 30 9.51 -1.10 -20.22
CA MET A 30 9.74 -1.10 -18.77
C MET A 30 9.58 -2.49 -18.16
N LYS A 31 8.61 -3.29 -18.62
CA LYS A 31 8.44 -4.68 -18.17
C LYS A 31 9.63 -5.54 -18.58
N THR A 32 10.09 -5.43 -19.82
CA THR A 32 11.28 -6.15 -20.30
C THR A 32 12.54 -5.76 -19.50
N PHE A 33 12.71 -4.47 -19.22
CA PHE A 33 13.79 -3.99 -18.38
C PHE A 33 13.73 -4.60 -16.96
N ALA A 34 12.53 -4.73 -16.39
CA ALA A 34 12.32 -5.33 -15.09
C ALA A 34 12.56 -6.85 -15.06
N THR A 35 12.11 -7.59 -16.07
CA THR A 35 12.27 -9.06 -16.15
C THR A 35 13.72 -9.49 -16.33
N GLN A 36 14.56 -8.62 -16.89
CA GLN A 36 16.01 -8.81 -16.95
C GLN A 36 16.72 -8.61 -15.59
N GLY A 37 15.98 -8.28 -14.53
CA GLY A 37 16.54 -8.13 -13.18
C GLY A 37 17.13 -6.75 -12.88
N ASN A 38 16.99 -5.77 -13.79
CA ASN A 38 17.58 -4.44 -13.62
C ASN A 38 16.96 -3.61 -12.48
N LEU A 39 15.86 -4.06 -11.88
CA LEU A 39 15.26 -3.44 -10.69
C LEU A 39 15.83 -4.00 -9.37
N ARG A 40 16.76 -4.97 -9.41
CA ARG A 40 17.41 -5.50 -8.21
C ARG A 40 18.28 -4.42 -7.56
N GLY A 41 18.06 -4.15 -6.27
CA GLY A 41 18.74 -3.08 -5.53
C GLY A 41 18.44 -1.64 -6.02
N ASN A 42 17.36 -1.43 -6.78
CA ASN A 42 16.86 -0.10 -7.14
C ASN A 42 15.99 0.46 -6.00
N SER A 43 16.24 1.71 -5.59
CA SER A 43 15.55 2.40 -4.49
C SER A 43 14.13 2.88 -4.84
N PHE A 44 13.71 2.69 -6.09
CA PHE A 44 12.42 3.13 -6.62
C PHE A 44 11.63 1.96 -7.21
N ARG A 45 11.89 0.72 -6.78
CA ARG A 45 11.24 -0.47 -7.34
C ARG A 45 9.72 -0.41 -7.19
N SER A 46 9.23 0.11 -6.07
CA SER A 46 7.80 0.29 -5.81
C SER A 46 7.14 1.29 -6.77
N ILE A 47 7.90 2.21 -7.37
CA ILE A 47 7.36 3.15 -8.38
C ILE A 47 7.09 2.42 -9.70
N TYR A 48 8.04 1.60 -10.17
CA TYR A 48 7.80 0.74 -11.33
C TYR A 48 6.59 -0.17 -11.10
N TRP A 49 6.49 -0.78 -9.91
CA TRP A 49 5.35 -1.63 -9.57
C TRP A 49 4.03 -0.87 -9.60
N ARG A 50 3.97 0.36 -9.09
CA ARG A 50 2.75 1.19 -9.17
C ARG A 50 2.33 1.50 -10.61
N VAL A 51 3.27 1.66 -11.54
CA VAL A 51 2.95 1.79 -12.97
C VAL A 51 2.50 0.45 -13.57
N PHE A 52 3.12 -0.66 -13.19
CA PHE A 52 2.77 -1.99 -13.70
C PHE A 52 1.38 -2.43 -13.23
N LEU A 53 1.07 -2.19 -11.96
CA LEU A 53 -0.20 -2.47 -11.30
C LEU A 53 -1.27 -1.40 -11.58
N GLU A 54 -0.99 -0.44 -12.45
CA GLU A 54 -1.96 0.57 -12.92
C GLU A 54 -2.46 1.52 -11.82
N CYS A 55 -1.75 1.56 -10.68
CA CYS A 55 -1.95 2.57 -9.67
C CYS A 55 -1.52 3.96 -10.17
N PHE A 56 -0.51 4.01 -11.04
CA PHE A 56 -0.01 5.22 -11.68
C PHE A 56 -0.07 5.15 -13.21
N PRO A 57 -0.45 6.23 -13.89
CA PRO A 57 -0.31 6.33 -15.34
C PRO A 57 1.17 6.37 -15.73
N THR A 58 1.52 6.04 -16.98
CA THR A 58 2.92 6.12 -17.45
C THR A 58 3.47 7.54 -17.40
N ASN A 59 2.61 8.54 -17.68
CA ASN A 59 2.99 9.94 -17.59
C ASN A 59 3.05 10.39 -16.13
N PHE A 60 4.28 10.61 -15.64
CA PHE A 60 4.51 10.95 -14.25
C PHE A 60 3.83 12.25 -13.83
N LYS A 61 3.55 13.21 -14.72
CA LYS A 61 2.87 14.49 -14.35
C LYS A 61 1.53 14.28 -13.64
N HIS A 62 0.87 13.15 -13.86
CA HIS A 62 -0.43 12.83 -13.26
C HIS A 62 -0.35 11.96 -11.99
N TRP A 63 0.83 11.52 -11.56
CA TRP A 63 0.93 10.64 -10.38
C TRP A 63 0.41 11.28 -9.10
N SER A 64 0.66 12.59 -8.91
CA SER A 64 0.18 13.30 -7.71
C SER A 64 -1.35 13.26 -7.62
N ALA A 65 -2.05 13.56 -8.72
CA ALA A 65 -3.50 13.53 -8.76
C ALA A 65 -4.06 12.11 -8.62
N ALA A 66 -3.44 11.12 -9.27
CA ALA A 66 -3.83 9.71 -9.15
C ALA A 66 -3.68 9.20 -7.70
N LEU A 67 -2.58 9.59 -7.04
CA LEU A 67 -2.31 9.24 -5.65
C LEU A 67 -3.33 9.86 -4.70
N GLU A 68 -3.58 11.16 -4.85
CA GLU A 68 -4.56 11.89 -4.02
C GLU A 68 -5.95 11.28 -4.14
N LYS A 69 -6.40 11.00 -5.37
CA LYS A 69 -7.67 10.33 -5.63
C LYS A 69 -7.73 8.96 -4.96
N SER A 70 -6.70 8.14 -5.12
CA SER A 70 -6.66 6.78 -4.54
C SER A 70 -6.66 6.81 -3.02
N ARG A 71 -5.93 7.75 -2.41
CA ARG A 71 -5.91 7.94 -0.95
C ARG A 71 -7.26 8.39 -0.42
N LYS A 72 -7.88 9.37 -1.06
CA LYS A 72 -9.22 9.84 -0.68
C LYS A 72 -10.23 8.69 -0.72
N ASN A 73 -10.21 7.90 -1.78
CA ASN A 73 -11.08 6.73 -1.91
C ASN A 73 -10.83 5.71 -0.78
N TYR A 74 -9.57 5.41 -0.48
CA TYR A 74 -9.23 4.50 0.62
C TYR A 74 -9.67 5.03 1.99
N THR A 75 -9.44 6.33 2.27
CA THR A 75 -9.87 6.96 3.53
C THR A 75 -11.37 6.88 3.69
N SER A 76 -12.16 7.19 2.65
CA SER A 76 -13.62 7.07 2.71
C SER A 76 -14.07 5.62 2.95
N LEU A 77 -13.46 4.64 2.27
CA LEU A 77 -13.77 3.21 2.51
C LEU A 77 -13.39 2.75 3.91
N HIS A 78 -12.25 3.22 4.41
CA HIS A 78 -11.76 2.90 5.75
C HIS A 78 -12.72 3.45 6.81
N GLU A 79 -13.15 4.71 6.68
CA GLU A 79 -14.14 5.33 7.55
C GLU A 79 -15.51 4.64 7.48
N GLU A 80 -15.95 4.22 6.28
CA GLU A 80 -17.22 3.51 6.11
C GLU A 80 -17.21 2.12 6.78
N ILE A 81 -16.11 1.38 6.65
CA ILE A 81 -16.02 -0.02 7.08
C ILE A 81 -15.54 -0.16 8.53
N LEU A 82 -14.56 0.65 8.93
CA LEU A 82 -13.86 0.59 10.22
C LEU A 82 -14.17 1.79 11.12
N GLY A 83 -15.00 2.73 10.68
CA GLY A 83 -15.50 3.83 11.50
C GLY A 83 -16.33 3.34 12.70
N ASP A 84 -16.63 4.25 13.63
CA ASP A 84 -17.35 3.91 14.86
C ASP A 84 -18.73 3.32 14.53
N PRO A 85 -19.02 2.05 14.87
CA PRO A 85 -20.33 1.44 14.64
C PRO A 85 -21.48 2.20 15.32
N ARG A 86 -21.21 3.01 16.34
CA ARG A 86 -22.21 3.85 17.03
C ARG A 86 -22.65 5.05 16.20
N SER A 87 -21.86 5.43 15.19
CA SER A 87 -22.19 6.51 14.27
C SER A 87 -23.13 6.08 13.15
N ALA A 88 -23.13 4.79 12.80
CA ALA A 88 -24.14 4.18 11.95
C ALA A 88 -25.41 3.99 12.79
N GLN A 89 -26.49 4.71 12.45
CA GLN A 89 -27.80 4.53 13.08
C GLN A 89 -28.21 3.06 12.97
N ILE A 90 -28.12 2.33 14.08
CA ILE A 90 -28.70 0.98 14.21
C ILE A 90 -30.20 1.19 14.04
N SER A 91 -30.73 0.79 12.89
CA SER A 91 -32.15 0.77 12.58
C SER A 91 -32.88 -0.01 13.67
N GLY A 92 -33.57 0.72 14.56
CA GLY A 92 -34.09 0.22 15.85
C GLY A 92 -35.34 -0.65 15.75
N ASP A 93 -35.28 -1.77 15.02
CA ASP A 93 -36.28 -2.83 15.13
C ASP A 93 -35.68 -4.07 15.80
N LEU A 94 -35.87 -4.16 17.12
CA LEU A 94 -35.32 -5.21 17.99
C LEU A 94 -35.84 -6.61 17.66
N GLN A 95 -36.92 -6.73 16.89
CA GLN A 95 -37.43 -8.02 16.40
C GLN A 95 -36.60 -8.57 15.22
N ILE A 96 -35.98 -7.69 14.44
CA ILE A 96 -35.13 -8.05 13.28
C ILE A 96 -33.64 -8.06 13.69
N ASP A 97 -33.24 -7.18 14.60
CA ASP A 97 -31.85 -7.01 15.04
C ASP A 97 -31.63 -7.45 16.50
N ASN A 98 -31.49 -8.77 16.67
CA ASN A 98 -31.11 -9.39 17.93
C ASN A 98 -29.97 -10.41 17.70
N PRO A 99 -29.16 -10.75 18.73
CA PRO A 99 -27.99 -11.63 18.59
C PRO A 99 -28.31 -13.07 18.16
N LEU A 100 -29.58 -13.47 18.16
CA LEU A 100 -30.07 -14.77 17.69
C LEU A 100 -30.83 -14.68 16.36
N SER A 101 -30.87 -13.49 15.72
CA SER A 101 -31.60 -13.28 14.48
C SER A 101 -30.97 -14.08 13.34
N LEU A 102 -31.78 -14.89 12.67
CA LEU A 102 -31.39 -15.66 11.48
C LEU A 102 -31.54 -14.84 10.18
N HIS A 103 -32.02 -13.60 10.27
CA HIS A 103 -32.23 -12.74 9.12
C HIS A 103 -30.89 -12.35 8.48
N GLU A 104 -30.84 -12.49 7.16
CA GLU A 104 -29.63 -12.29 6.36
C GLU A 104 -29.08 -10.86 6.43
N LYS A 105 -29.95 -9.88 6.71
CA LYS A 105 -29.61 -8.47 6.90
C LYS A 105 -29.42 -8.05 8.36
N SER A 106 -29.44 -9.00 9.31
CA SER A 106 -29.24 -8.63 10.70
C SER A 106 -27.82 -8.10 10.93
N THR A 107 -27.74 -6.98 11.62
CA THR A 107 -26.52 -6.33 12.09
C THR A 107 -25.64 -7.31 12.86
N TRP A 108 -26.24 -8.21 13.66
CA TRP A 108 -25.50 -9.23 14.41
C TRP A 108 -24.89 -10.31 13.52
N ARG A 109 -25.61 -10.79 12.50
CA ARG A 109 -25.09 -11.78 11.56
C ARG A 109 -23.90 -11.22 10.78
N ILE A 110 -24.02 -9.98 10.32
CA ILE A 110 -22.93 -9.24 9.64
C ILE A 110 -21.75 -9.07 10.59
N TYR A 111 -21.99 -8.66 11.84
CA TYR A 111 -20.95 -8.51 12.85
C TYR A 111 -20.19 -9.82 13.10
N PHE A 112 -20.89 -10.93 13.37
CA PHE A 112 -20.24 -12.22 13.63
C PHE A 112 -19.49 -12.75 12.41
N SER A 113 -20.05 -12.61 11.21
CA SER A 113 -19.36 -12.94 9.95
C SER A 113 -18.08 -12.12 9.78
N ASN A 114 -18.11 -10.83 10.09
CA ASN A 114 -16.95 -9.95 10.03
C ASN A 114 -15.88 -10.34 11.07
N GLN A 115 -16.28 -10.70 12.29
CA GLN A 115 -15.34 -11.19 13.31
C GLN A 115 -14.67 -12.51 12.91
N GLU A 116 -15.43 -13.44 12.32
CA GLU A 116 -14.87 -14.70 11.83
C GLU A 116 -13.86 -14.47 10.68
N LEU A 117 -14.22 -13.59 9.73
CA LEU A 117 -13.34 -13.18 8.64
C LEU A 117 -12.05 -12.52 9.16
N LEU A 118 -12.17 -11.57 10.10
CA LEU A 118 -11.01 -10.93 10.75
C LEU A 118 -10.12 -11.95 11.46
N SER A 119 -10.71 -12.93 12.15
CA SER A 119 -9.96 -13.98 12.85
C SER A 119 -9.12 -14.80 11.85
N LYS A 120 -9.72 -15.23 10.73
CA LYS A 120 -9.02 -15.94 9.65
C LYS A 120 -7.86 -15.11 9.09
N ILE A 121 -8.12 -13.84 8.76
CA ILE A 121 -7.09 -12.93 8.23
C ILE A 121 -5.96 -12.75 9.25
N ARG A 122 -6.26 -12.49 10.52
CA ARG A 122 -5.25 -12.27 11.57
C ARG A 122 -4.38 -13.49 11.79
N GLN A 123 -4.98 -14.68 11.76
CA GLN A 123 -4.25 -15.94 11.89
C GLN A 123 -3.23 -16.06 10.76
N ASP A 124 -3.64 -15.89 9.51
CA ASP A 124 -2.75 -15.94 8.35
C ASP A 124 -1.70 -14.82 8.38
N VAL A 125 -2.08 -13.57 8.66
CA VAL A 125 -1.13 -12.45 8.78
C VAL A 125 -0.03 -12.73 9.83
N THR A 126 -0.37 -13.35 10.97
CA THR A 126 0.60 -13.66 12.04
C THR A 126 1.69 -14.63 11.61
N ARG A 127 1.40 -15.52 10.67
CA ARG A 127 2.31 -16.53 10.10
C ARG A 127 2.99 -16.08 8.79
N THR A 128 2.81 -14.83 8.37
CA THR A 128 3.45 -14.28 7.16
C THR A 128 4.94 -14.01 7.41
N TYR A 129 5.83 -14.69 6.70
CA TYR A 129 7.31 -14.53 6.76
C TYR A 129 7.85 -14.31 8.19
N PRO A 130 7.61 -15.25 9.13
CA PRO A 130 7.89 -15.07 10.56
C PRO A 130 9.37 -14.85 10.89
N GLU A 131 10.27 -15.25 9.99
CA GLU A 131 11.71 -15.05 10.08
C GLU A 131 12.15 -13.58 9.90
N LEU A 132 11.29 -12.74 9.32
CA LEU A 132 11.59 -11.33 9.05
C LEU A 132 10.97 -10.43 10.14
N LYS A 133 11.83 -9.72 10.89
CA LYS A 133 11.41 -8.76 11.93
C LYS A 133 10.40 -7.71 11.46
N PHE A 134 10.40 -7.40 10.16
CA PHE A 134 9.43 -6.50 9.55
C PHE A 134 7.99 -6.98 9.76
N PHE A 135 7.72 -8.27 9.55
CA PHE A 135 6.38 -8.87 9.65
C PHE A 135 5.98 -9.27 11.08
N THR A 136 6.92 -9.24 12.03
CA THR A 136 6.60 -9.41 13.45
C THR A 136 6.09 -8.12 14.09
N SER A 137 6.25 -6.96 13.44
CA SER A 137 5.72 -5.68 13.93
C SER A 137 4.20 -5.68 13.99
N GLU A 138 3.63 -5.41 15.17
CA GLU A 138 2.18 -5.29 15.35
C GLU A 138 1.56 -4.24 14.42
N ARG A 139 2.29 -3.15 14.16
CA ARG A 139 1.87 -2.10 13.23
C ARG A 139 1.68 -2.64 11.82
N ILE A 140 2.65 -3.41 11.31
CA ILE A 140 2.59 -4.00 9.97
C ILE A 140 1.48 -5.05 9.91
N ARG A 141 1.34 -5.90 10.93
CA ARG A 141 0.26 -6.89 11.01
C ARG A 141 -1.12 -6.25 11.02
N ARG A 142 -1.30 -5.15 11.75
CA ARG A 142 -2.54 -4.38 11.78
C ARG A 142 -2.87 -3.83 10.38
N ILE A 143 -1.91 -3.19 9.73
CA ILE A 143 -2.09 -2.63 8.37
C ILE A 143 -2.46 -3.74 7.37
N MET A 144 -1.75 -4.87 7.39
CA MET A 144 -2.06 -6.00 6.53
C MET A 144 -3.47 -6.55 6.76
N THR A 145 -3.87 -6.67 8.04
CA THR A 145 -5.20 -7.14 8.42
C THR A 145 -6.28 -6.19 7.92
N GLU A 146 -6.12 -4.89 8.12
CA GLU A 146 -7.08 -3.87 7.67
C GLU A 146 -7.22 -3.86 6.15
N LEU A 147 -6.10 -3.88 5.41
CA LEU A 147 -6.11 -3.88 3.94
C LEU A 147 -6.83 -5.13 3.38
N LEU A 148 -6.52 -6.32 3.91
CA LEU A 148 -7.16 -7.57 3.48
C LEU A 148 -8.64 -7.60 3.84
N PHE A 149 -9.01 -7.05 5.00
CA PHE A 149 -10.39 -7.00 5.45
C PHE A 149 -11.24 -6.04 4.59
N ILE A 150 -10.74 -4.82 4.34
CA ILE A 150 -11.38 -3.85 3.45
C ILE A 150 -11.55 -4.44 2.05
N TYR A 151 -10.50 -5.09 1.51
CA TYR A 151 -10.59 -5.77 0.22
C TYR A 151 -11.68 -6.84 0.19
N ALA A 152 -11.74 -7.68 1.23
CA ALA A 152 -12.70 -8.77 1.31
C ALA A 152 -14.16 -8.27 1.37
N LEU A 153 -14.40 -7.13 2.03
CA LEU A 153 -15.72 -6.50 2.08
C LEU A 153 -16.08 -5.73 0.81
N GLN A 154 -15.09 -5.11 0.15
CA GLN A 154 -15.31 -4.42 -1.12
C GLN A 154 -15.64 -5.39 -2.27
N TYR A 155 -15.11 -6.61 -2.22
CA TYR A 155 -15.33 -7.64 -3.24
C TYR A 155 -15.92 -8.93 -2.64
N PRO A 156 -17.18 -8.95 -2.16
CA PRO A 156 -17.74 -10.09 -1.42
C PRO A 156 -17.75 -11.42 -2.19
N HIS A 157 -17.85 -11.35 -3.52
CA HIS A 157 -17.87 -12.53 -4.39
C HIS A 157 -16.53 -13.29 -4.41
N ILE A 158 -15.41 -12.58 -4.22
CA ILE A 158 -14.08 -13.19 -4.04
C ILE A 158 -13.84 -13.38 -2.53
N SER A 159 -14.05 -12.32 -1.75
CA SER A 159 -13.71 -12.20 -0.34
C SER A 159 -12.22 -12.52 -0.09
N TYR A 160 -11.83 -12.70 1.17
CA TYR A 160 -10.50 -13.15 1.52
C TYR A 160 -10.29 -14.62 1.15
N LYS A 161 -9.13 -14.94 0.58
CA LYS A 161 -8.65 -16.31 0.37
C LYS A 161 -7.25 -16.47 0.97
N GLN A 162 -7.01 -17.63 1.57
CA GLN A 162 -5.69 -17.99 2.08
C GLN A 162 -4.65 -17.85 0.94
N GLY A 163 -3.50 -17.26 1.28
CA GLY A 163 -2.45 -16.90 0.32
C GLY A 163 -2.45 -15.42 -0.08
N MET A 164 -3.59 -14.71 0.01
CA MET A 164 -3.63 -13.26 -0.30
C MET A 164 -2.69 -12.42 0.59
N HIS A 165 -2.51 -12.83 1.85
CA HIS A 165 -1.56 -12.24 2.78
C HIS A 165 -0.09 -12.28 2.31
N GLU A 166 0.33 -13.34 1.60
CA GLU A 166 1.70 -13.48 1.10
C GLU A 166 1.96 -12.51 -0.06
N ILE A 167 0.98 -12.35 -0.94
CA ILE A 167 1.01 -11.38 -2.05
C ILE A 167 1.10 -9.96 -1.48
N LEU A 168 0.22 -9.62 -0.53
CA LEU A 168 0.25 -8.32 0.12
C LEU A 168 1.57 -8.08 0.86
N GLY A 169 2.09 -9.12 1.53
CA GLY A 169 3.37 -9.05 2.23
C GLY A 169 4.51 -8.65 1.31
N LEU A 170 4.62 -9.26 0.12
CA LEU A 170 5.64 -8.91 -0.88
C LEU A 170 5.52 -7.45 -1.35
N ILE A 171 4.28 -6.97 -1.55
CA ILE A 171 4.03 -5.58 -1.94
C ILE A 171 4.48 -4.63 -0.83
N ILE A 172 4.00 -4.82 0.40
CA ILE A 172 4.35 -3.93 1.52
C ILE A 172 5.86 -3.92 1.77
N TYR A 173 6.51 -5.09 1.69
CA TYR A 173 7.95 -5.21 1.90
C TYR A 173 8.77 -4.51 0.80
N ALA A 174 8.34 -4.60 -0.47
CA ALA A 174 8.96 -3.83 -1.55
C ALA A 174 8.85 -2.32 -1.31
N PHE A 175 7.73 -1.86 -0.76
CA PHE A 175 7.52 -0.44 -0.46
C PHE A 175 8.34 0.02 0.76
N SER A 176 8.56 -0.84 1.75
CA SER A 176 9.38 -0.49 2.92
C SER A 176 10.84 -0.23 2.56
N PHE A 177 11.41 -0.99 1.60
CA PHE A 177 12.77 -0.74 1.12
C PHE A 177 12.92 0.63 0.45
N ASP A 178 11.98 0.99 -0.42
CA ASP A 178 11.99 2.29 -1.09
C ASP A 178 11.84 3.43 -0.06
N PHE A 179 11.02 3.23 0.96
CA PHE A 179 10.85 4.19 2.06
C PHE A 179 12.10 4.34 2.92
N GLU A 180 12.79 3.24 3.24
CA GLU A 180 14.07 3.28 3.97
C GLU A 180 15.16 3.96 3.15
N ALA A 181 15.23 3.68 1.84
CA ALA A 181 16.15 4.36 0.93
C ALA A 181 15.88 5.87 0.85
N PHE A 182 14.60 6.27 0.87
CA PHE A 182 14.20 7.67 0.93
C PHE A 182 14.65 8.34 2.23
N LYS A 183 14.41 7.72 3.39
CA LYS A 183 14.84 8.26 4.69
C LYS A 183 16.35 8.47 4.74
N ASN A 184 17.11 7.48 4.29
CA ASN A 184 18.56 7.58 4.19
C ASN A 184 18.98 8.74 3.26
N ALA A 185 18.32 8.90 2.11
CA ALA A 185 18.58 10.03 1.21
C ALA A 185 18.21 11.40 1.83
N GLU A 186 17.17 11.46 2.66
CA GLU A 186 16.76 12.66 3.41
C GLU A 186 17.81 13.05 4.44
N GLU A 187 18.23 12.10 5.28
CA GLU A 187 19.24 12.29 6.33
C GLU A 187 20.59 12.75 5.75
N ASN A 188 20.94 12.26 4.55
CA ASN A 188 22.16 12.64 3.85
C ASN A 188 22.02 13.90 2.97
N GLY A 189 20.88 14.59 3.01
CA GLY A 189 20.67 15.85 2.28
C GLY A 189 20.59 15.72 0.76
N VAL A 190 20.46 14.50 0.22
CA VAL A 190 20.39 14.20 -1.22
C VAL A 190 19.11 14.77 -1.84
N LEU A 191 18.02 14.83 -1.07
CA LEU A 191 16.71 15.29 -1.55
C LEU A 191 16.70 16.75 -2.02
N LYS A 192 17.69 17.58 -1.66
CA LYS A 192 17.81 18.95 -2.18
C LYS A 192 18.06 18.98 -3.70
N TYR A 193 18.55 17.89 -4.27
CA TYR A 193 18.87 17.77 -5.69
C TYR A 193 17.80 16.99 -6.48
N VAL A 194 16.96 16.22 -5.78
CA VAL A 194 15.79 15.55 -6.36
C VAL A 194 14.62 16.55 -6.34
N PHE A 195 13.89 16.71 -7.45
CA PHE A 195 12.74 17.65 -7.52
C PHE A 195 11.74 17.39 -6.37
N PHE A 196 11.84 18.21 -5.32
CA PHE A 196 11.23 17.99 -4.00
C PHE A 196 9.70 17.92 -4.05
N ILE A 197 9.09 18.67 -4.97
CA ILE A 197 7.64 18.85 -5.07
C ILE A 197 6.93 17.57 -5.51
N PHE A 198 7.55 16.76 -6.39
CA PHE A 198 6.89 15.58 -6.94
C PHE A 198 7.06 14.35 -6.03
N TYR A 199 8.24 14.17 -5.43
CA TYR A 199 8.56 13.01 -4.62
C TYR A 199 8.09 13.13 -3.16
N SER A 200 8.10 14.35 -2.58
CA SER A 200 7.65 14.57 -1.20
C SER A 200 6.19 14.15 -1.01
N ASN A 201 5.31 14.44 -1.96
CA ASN A 201 3.90 14.06 -1.88
C ASN A 201 3.66 12.57 -2.15
N VAL A 202 4.52 11.92 -2.95
CA VAL A 202 4.40 10.50 -3.28
C VAL A 202 5.00 9.59 -2.21
N VAL A 203 6.09 10.03 -1.56
CA VAL A 203 6.87 9.19 -0.63
C VAL A 203 6.77 9.59 0.84
N LYS A 204 6.64 10.87 1.21
CA LYS A 204 6.43 11.23 2.65
C LYS A 204 5.09 10.74 3.19
N THR A 205 4.12 10.51 2.32
CA THR A 205 2.81 10.00 2.68
C THR A 205 2.72 8.47 2.59
N THR A 206 3.80 7.76 2.18
CA THR A 206 3.91 6.29 2.35
C THR A 206 4.43 5.90 3.74
N ASN A 207 4.28 6.78 4.73
CA ASN A 207 4.15 6.40 6.13
C ASN A 207 2.88 5.55 6.31
N PHE A 208 2.94 4.30 5.85
CA PHE A 208 2.27 3.16 6.48
C PHE A 208 2.80 3.09 7.91
#